data_AF-A0AAU1Z0Z3-F1
#
_entry.id   AF-A0AAU1Z0Z3-F1
#
_cell.length_a   1.000
_cell.length_b   1.000
_cell.length_c   1.000
_cell.angle_alpha   90.00
_cell.angle_beta   90.00
_cell.angle_gamma   90.00
#
_symmetry.space_group_name_H-M   'P 1'
#
loop_
_entity.id
_entity.type
_entity.pdbx_description
1 polymer ?
#
loop_
_entity_poly.entity_id
_entity_poly.type
_entity_poly.pdbx_seq_one_letter_code
_entity_poly.pdbx_strand_id
1 'polypeptide(L)'
;MAERVHARDRARPEGRGAFRFNAGPTGLGTSAARVVGPPTAESGAPTRLTVLWTRRRAAGSALAAHVTAVRRRLADSPGSHRPGGWVYDPEKTLAAMRSDPAGWGQQFAPWMMECAEMVEHGRALLGEVREIRGQGVGFTASGRVGLVPVTVGADPVGALLARARLGENAGRSTKSHLSTCSSADWAAVMDEYGLQGVAAYPNFAAGAWGGGLMPDIYDDWRQDYVVILIYGFYLEYNIDTAYEEASGNSLKHEILSLWDMPRLPADLAARRAHVAADLAFFDVKRRDEADAHETRTSGLAAWVYRDRDTWRDMKAADSGYFTYYLSCLPGSAGRDDMMLTGLIADWADIGPDLRFQECGQSVLALTRGSVVMADLLDCYERTVWMFNTHWTETGGIRPERYAACTAVLAVGPWLLGNHRHDVWRYYAIAADLSHLAQQRDLGASGQLADCYGEDLTPTTPVNKPRIGVPRRDLPFDIEIDGVRHTGVVKLHTVICDAVASGVLPMSVVEYEFVVPWLLREGRISPAAFLAHMDRAYCRHFTQLMRAGHESDFKRPFSEPMSALIMEQWWHGMHFAIGAGSLVEAQPDQIAGDRAHG
;
A
#
# COMPACT_ATOMS: atom_id res chain seq x y z
N MET A 1 -25.28 -46.68 -23.62
CA MET A 1 -25.92 -47.37 -24.76
C MET A 1 -27.07 -46.49 -25.21
N ALA A 2 -26.88 -45.71 -26.28
CA ALA A 2 -27.21 -46.06 -27.68
C ALA A 2 -28.74 -45.89 -27.90
N GLU A 3 -29.29 -45.11 -28.83
CA GLU A 3 -28.92 -44.54 -30.14
C GLU A 3 -29.97 -43.43 -30.47
N ARG A 4 -29.62 -42.22 -30.95
CA ARG A 4 -29.59 -41.74 -32.36
C ARG A 4 -30.60 -42.43 -33.32
N VAL A 5 -31.34 -41.72 -34.18
CA VAL A 5 -30.94 -41.29 -35.56
C VAL A 5 -32.12 -40.49 -36.18
N HIS A 6 -31.92 -39.23 -36.58
CA HIS A 6 -31.99 -38.60 -37.95
C HIS A 6 -33.32 -38.70 -38.75
N ALA A 7 -33.75 -37.72 -39.57
CA ALA A 7 -33.04 -36.95 -40.61
C ALA A 7 -33.81 -35.65 -41.01
N ARG A 8 -33.15 -34.50 -41.26
CA ARG A 8 -32.68 -33.87 -42.54
C ARG A 8 -33.74 -33.31 -43.50
N ASP A 9 -33.61 -32.03 -43.86
CA ASP A 9 -33.14 -31.51 -45.18
C ASP A 9 -33.03 -29.96 -45.13
N ARG A 10 -31.87 -29.32 -45.37
CA ARG A 10 -31.16 -28.94 -46.62
C ARG A 10 -31.72 -27.70 -47.34
N ALA A 11 -30.93 -26.59 -47.34
CA ALA A 11 -30.43 -25.94 -48.57
C ALA A 11 -29.43 -24.78 -48.25
N ARG A 12 -28.26 -24.83 -48.90
CA ARG A 12 -27.30 -23.74 -49.20
C ARG A 12 -27.28 -23.55 -50.73
N PRO A 13 -26.86 -22.40 -51.26
CA PRO A 13 -25.49 -22.26 -51.84
C PRO A 13 -24.85 -20.88 -51.52
N GLU A 14 -23.58 -20.81 -51.11
CA GLU A 14 -22.35 -20.55 -51.90
C GLU A 14 -22.20 -19.18 -52.58
N GLY A 15 -21.09 -18.48 -52.26
CA GLY A 15 -20.60 -17.28 -52.95
C GLY A 15 -19.30 -16.74 -52.32
N ARG A 16 -18.18 -16.95 -53.03
CA ARG A 16 -16.78 -16.65 -52.67
C ARG A 16 -16.42 -15.16 -52.87
N GLY A 17 -15.40 -14.68 -52.15
CA GLY A 17 -14.72 -13.42 -52.48
C GLY A 17 -13.62 -13.04 -51.49
N ALA A 18 -12.40 -13.54 -51.70
CA ALA A 18 -11.18 -13.09 -51.04
C ALA A 18 -10.58 -11.88 -51.78
N PHE A 19 -10.03 -10.90 -51.06
CA PHE A 19 -9.05 -9.95 -51.62
C PHE A 19 -7.94 -9.62 -50.62
N ARG A 20 -6.72 -9.99 -51.03
CA ARG A 20 -5.40 -9.52 -50.57
C ARG A 20 -4.94 -8.39 -51.51
N PHE A 21 -4.20 -7.41 -50.99
CA PHE A 21 -3.15 -6.63 -51.69
C PHE A 21 -2.19 -6.14 -50.59
N ASN A 22 -0.94 -6.60 -50.42
CA ASN A 22 0.32 -6.51 -51.20
C ASN A 22 1.01 -5.14 -51.28
N ALA A 23 2.31 -5.18 -51.01
CA ALA A 23 3.28 -4.13 -50.69
C ALA A 23 3.90 -3.33 -51.87
N GLY A 24 4.38 -2.10 -51.54
CA GLY A 24 5.66 -1.48 -51.93
C GLY A 24 5.76 -0.71 -53.27
N PRO A 25 6.89 -0.01 -53.59
CA PRO A 25 8.01 0.46 -52.73
C PRO A 25 8.70 1.82 -53.15
N THR A 26 9.77 2.19 -52.40
CA THR A 26 10.97 3.01 -52.73
C THR A 26 10.95 4.55 -52.85
N GLY A 27 11.93 5.19 -52.17
CA GLY A 27 12.40 6.56 -52.44
C GLY A 27 13.42 7.11 -51.40
N LEU A 28 14.72 6.95 -51.67
CA LEU A 28 15.88 7.36 -50.87
C LEU A 28 16.09 8.89 -50.77
N GLY A 29 16.71 9.35 -49.67
CA GLY A 29 17.27 10.71 -49.55
C GLY A 29 17.97 10.99 -48.22
N THR A 30 19.30 10.85 -48.22
CA THR A 30 20.27 10.98 -47.12
C THR A 30 20.56 12.42 -46.65
N SER A 31 20.83 12.64 -45.35
CA SER A 31 22.13 13.15 -44.87
C SER A 31 22.19 13.26 -43.33
N ALA A 32 23.36 12.91 -42.80
CA ALA A 32 23.72 12.74 -41.41
C ALA A 32 24.12 14.06 -40.69
N ALA A 33 23.87 14.12 -39.39
CA ALA A 33 24.72 14.83 -38.43
C ALA A 33 24.78 13.99 -37.14
N ARG A 34 26.00 13.54 -36.83
CA ARG A 34 26.36 12.68 -35.69
C ARG A 34 26.15 13.41 -34.37
N VAL A 35 25.39 12.82 -33.46
CA VAL A 35 25.55 13.03 -32.01
C VAL A 35 25.88 11.67 -31.41
N VAL A 36 27.01 11.62 -30.71
CA VAL A 36 27.61 10.42 -30.11
C VAL A 36 26.70 9.95 -28.97
N GLY A 37 26.02 8.81 -29.17
CA GLY A 37 25.35 8.08 -28.10
C GLY A 37 26.32 7.13 -27.36
N PRO A 38 26.02 6.72 -26.11
CA PRO A 38 26.84 5.80 -25.34
C PRO A 38 26.82 4.38 -25.95
N PRO A 39 27.79 3.51 -25.59
CA PRO A 39 28.07 2.28 -26.33
C PRO A 39 26.89 1.31 -26.32
N THR A 40 26.64 0.74 -27.49
CA THR A 40 25.65 -0.31 -27.77
C THR A 40 25.92 -1.57 -26.95
N ALA A 41 24.85 -2.09 -26.35
CA ALA A 41 24.81 -3.39 -25.71
C ALA A 41 25.16 -4.52 -26.68
N GLU A 42 26.04 -5.43 -26.25
CA GLU A 42 26.30 -6.69 -26.93
C GLU A 42 25.03 -7.55 -26.97
N SER A 43 24.84 -8.20 -28.12
CA SER A 43 23.75 -9.13 -28.41
C SER A 43 23.88 -10.40 -27.57
N GLY A 44 23.07 -10.50 -26.53
CA GLY A 44 22.63 -11.75 -25.91
C GLY A 44 21.13 -11.64 -25.71
N ALA A 45 20.37 -12.70 -25.96
CA ALA A 45 18.92 -12.70 -25.71
C ALA A 45 18.66 -12.17 -24.28
N PRO A 46 17.82 -11.13 -24.10
CA PRO A 46 17.64 -10.55 -22.79
C PRO A 46 16.86 -11.56 -21.95
N THR A 47 17.54 -12.20 -21.01
CA THR A 47 16.89 -12.86 -19.89
C THR A 47 16.18 -11.76 -19.11
N ARG A 48 14.89 -11.57 -19.40
CA ARG A 48 14.04 -10.57 -18.75
C ARG A 48 13.81 -11.02 -17.32
N LEU A 49 14.62 -10.48 -16.41
CA LEU A 49 14.28 -10.49 -15.00
C LEU A 49 12.98 -9.69 -14.80
N THR A 50 12.04 -10.25 -14.07
CA THR A 50 10.66 -9.73 -13.96
C THR A 50 10.52 -8.72 -12.81
N VAL A 51 11.63 -8.35 -12.16
CA VAL A 51 11.58 -7.63 -10.88
C VAL A 51 12.51 -6.43 -10.80
N LEU A 52 13.67 -6.50 -11.47
CA LEU A 52 14.79 -5.72 -10.98
C LEU A 52 15.05 -4.43 -11.72
N TRP A 53 14.74 -3.36 -11.02
CA TRP A 53 15.29 -2.05 -11.27
C TRP A 53 16.23 -1.61 -10.14
N THR A 54 17.35 -0.98 -10.50
CA THR A 54 18.19 -0.20 -9.59
C THR A 54 18.46 1.14 -10.24
N ARG A 55 18.41 2.24 -9.46
CA ARG A 55 18.66 3.58 -10.00
C ARG A 55 20.08 3.73 -10.51
N ARG A 56 20.31 4.72 -11.38
CA ARG A 56 21.67 5.11 -11.85
C ARG A 56 22.66 5.31 -10.70
N ARG A 57 22.21 5.82 -9.55
CA ARG A 57 23.08 5.99 -8.35
C ARG A 57 23.61 4.68 -7.77
N ALA A 58 22.98 3.55 -8.05
CA ALA A 58 23.51 2.25 -7.69
C ALA A 58 24.55 1.73 -8.71
N ALA A 59 24.75 2.38 -9.86
CA ALA A 59 25.71 1.91 -10.87
C ALA A 59 27.14 1.85 -10.29
N GLY A 60 27.86 0.77 -10.60
CA GLY A 60 29.21 0.53 -10.06
C GLY A 60 29.27 0.17 -8.58
N SER A 61 28.13 0.13 -7.87
CA SER A 61 28.09 -0.24 -6.45
C SER A 61 28.15 -1.74 -6.21
N ALA A 62 28.32 -2.13 -4.95
CA ALA A 62 28.21 -3.53 -4.51
C ALA A 62 26.85 -4.14 -4.85
N LEU A 63 25.76 -3.35 -4.77
CA LEU A 63 24.42 -3.82 -5.14
C LEU A 63 24.32 -4.08 -6.64
N ALA A 64 24.83 -3.17 -7.48
CA ALA A 64 24.81 -3.39 -8.93
C ALA A 64 25.63 -4.62 -9.35
N ALA A 65 26.78 -4.85 -8.70
CA ALA A 65 27.57 -6.06 -8.90
C ALA A 65 26.80 -7.32 -8.48
N HIS A 66 26.12 -7.28 -7.33
CA HIS A 66 25.27 -8.38 -6.85
C HIS A 66 24.11 -8.68 -7.79
N VAL A 67 23.34 -7.66 -8.19
CA VAL A 67 22.25 -7.78 -9.16
C VAL A 67 22.74 -8.38 -10.48
N THR A 68 23.90 -7.92 -10.97
CA THR A 68 24.51 -8.47 -12.20
C THR A 68 24.92 -9.92 -12.04
N ALA A 69 25.48 -10.30 -10.90
CA ALA A 69 25.86 -11.68 -10.61
C ALA A 69 24.63 -12.61 -10.52
N VAL A 70 23.57 -12.16 -9.85
CA VAL A 70 22.27 -12.86 -9.80
C VAL A 70 21.70 -13.05 -11.21
N ARG A 71 21.71 -12.00 -12.04
CA ARG A 71 21.28 -12.04 -13.45
C ARG A 71 22.02 -13.11 -14.25
N ARG A 72 23.35 -13.12 -14.18
CA ARG A 72 24.19 -14.11 -14.89
C ARG A 72 23.85 -15.52 -14.44
N ARG A 73 23.80 -15.74 -13.11
CA ARG A 73 23.47 -17.06 -12.55
C ARG A 73 22.12 -17.59 -13.01
N LEU A 74 21.08 -16.74 -12.99
CA LEU A 74 19.73 -17.12 -13.42
C LEU A 74 19.65 -17.35 -14.93
N ALA A 75 20.47 -16.66 -15.74
CA ALA A 75 20.57 -16.90 -17.18
C ALA A 75 21.30 -18.22 -17.51
N ASP A 76 22.38 -18.53 -16.79
CA ASP A 76 23.23 -19.70 -17.05
C ASP A 76 22.66 -21.00 -16.47
N SER A 77 21.76 -20.93 -15.49
CA SER A 77 21.11 -22.11 -14.89
C SER A 77 19.69 -21.78 -14.43
N PRO A 78 18.72 -21.73 -15.37
CA PRO A 78 17.32 -21.46 -15.08
C PRO A 78 16.68 -22.43 -14.06
N GLY A 79 17.29 -23.62 -13.90
CA GLY A 79 16.90 -24.66 -12.95
C GLY A 79 17.91 -24.90 -11.82
N SER A 80 18.78 -23.93 -11.46
CA SER A 80 19.56 -24.06 -10.21
C SER A 80 18.63 -23.89 -9.02
N HIS A 81 17.90 -24.95 -8.70
CA HIS A 81 16.99 -24.99 -7.57
C HIS A 81 17.82 -24.83 -6.29
N ARG A 82 17.60 -23.73 -5.57
CA ARG A 82 17.92 -23.72 -4.14
C ARG A 82 17.05 -24.80 -3.48
N PRO A 83 17.54 -25.50 -2.45
CA PRO A 83 16.71 -26.45 -1.71
C PRO A 83 15.39 -25.77 -1.30
N GLY A 84 14.29 -26.53 -1.37
CA GLY A 84 12.96 -26.03 -1.00
C GLY A 84 12.96 -25.46 0.42
N GLY A 85 12.14 -24.44 0.65
CA GLY A 85 12.06 -23.72 1.92
C GLY A 85 12.63 -22.30 1.86
N TRP A 86 12.75 -21.70 3.05
CA TRP A 86 13.13 -20.31 3.25
C TRP A 86 14.65 -20.20 3.37
N VAL A 87 15.30 -19.43 2.49
CA VAL A 87 16.78 -19.28 2.51
C VAL A 87 17.27 -18.50 3.73
N TYR A 88 16.38 -17.75 4.37
CA TYR A 88 16.63 -16.85 5.50
C TYR A 88 15.97 -17.33 6.80
N ASP A 89 15.31 -18.49 6.79
CA ASP A 89 14.76 -19.19 7.97
C ASP A 89 14.14 -18.25 9.04
N PRO A 90 12.87 -17.84 8.86
CA PRO A 90 12.19 -16.89 9.76
C PRO A 90 12.23 -17.28 11.23
N GLU A 91 11.98 -18.56 11.53
CA GLU A 91 11.93 -19.08 12.90
C GLU A 91 13.31 -19.03 13.56
N LYS A 92 14.36 -19.39 12.82
CA LYS A 92 15.73 -19.26 13.32
C LYS A 92 16.14 -17.81 13.50
N THR A 93 15.74 -16.92 12.60
CA THR A 93 16.02 -15.48 12.70
C THR A 93 15.34 -14.89 13.94
N LEU A 94 14.05 -15.21 14.15
CA LEU A 94 13.29 -14.80 15.33
C LEU A 94 13.92 -15.30 16.63
N ALA A 95 14.29 -16.59 16.69
CA ALA A 95 14.97 -17.16 17.85
C ALA A 95 16.34 -16.51 18.12
N ALA A 96 17.08 -16.16 17.07
CA ALA A 96 18.35 -15.45 17.18
C ALA A 96 18.16 -14.01 17.71
N MET A 97 17.13 -13.29 17.26
CA MET A 97 16.80 -11.95 17.79
C MET A 97 16.51 -11.96 19.29
N ARG A 98 15.89 -13.03 19.79
CA ARG A 98 15.64 -13.22 21.22
C ARG A 98 16.88 -13.57 22.02
N SER A 99 17.65 -14.52 21.52
CA SER A 99 18.78 -15.09 22.27
C SER A 99 20.05 -14.24 22.20
N ASP A 100 20.28 -13.56 21.07
CA ASP A 100 21.41 -12.65 20.84
C ASP A 100 20.97 -11.45 19.98
N PRO A 101 20.20 -10.51 20.54
CA PRO A 101 19.78 -9.30 19.82
C PRO A 101 20.97 -8.45 19.32
N ALA A 102 22.14 -8.59 19.94
CA ALA A 102 23.36 -7.88 19.55
C ALA A 102 24.12 -8.54 18.37
N GLY A 103 23.66 -9.70 17.89
CA GLY A 103 24.28 -10.44 16.78
C GLY A 103 24.34 -9.66 15.46
N TRP A 104 23.51 -8.63 15.30
CA TRP A 104 23.51 -7.71 14.15
C TRP A 104 24.21 -6.37 14.44
N GLY A 105 24.77 -6.20 15.63
CA GLY A 105 25.41 -4.98 16.10
C GLY A 105 24.79 -4.46 17.40
N GLN A 106 25.64 -4.08 18.36
CA GLN A 106 25.22 -3.61 19.69
C GLN A 106 24.22 -2.44 19.62
N GLN A 107 24.41 -1.52 18.68
CA GLN A 107 23.49 -0.38 18.54
C GLN A 107 22.08 -0.78 18.08
N PHE A 108 21.89 -1.95 17.47
CA PHE A 108 20.57 -2.38 16.96
C PHE A 108 19.84 -3.33 17.89
N ALA A 109 20.49 -3.80 18.96
CA ALA A 109 19.93 -4.79 19.89
C ALA A 109 18.54 -4.42 20.44
N PRO A 110 18.24 -3.15 20.80
CA PRO A 110 16.90 -2.77 21.23
C PRO A 110 15.84 -3.06 20.16
N TRP A 111 16.06 -2.61 18.91
CA TRP A 111 15.13 -2.85 17.81
C TRP A 111 14.97 -4.33 17.47
N MET A 112 16.04 -5.13 17.56
CA MET A 112 15.96 -6.58 17.31
C MET A 112 15.12 -7.29 18.37
N MET A 113 15.28 -6.91 19.64
CA MET A 113 14.46 -7.44 20.72
C MET A 113 12.99 -7.06 20.55
N GLU A 114 12.71 -5.78 20.28
CA GLU A 114 11.36 -5.27 20.10
C GLU A 114 10.66 -5.86 18.88
N CYS A 115 11.38 -6.07 17.77
CA CYS A 115 10.88 -6.79 16.60
C CYS A 115 10.41 -8.20 16.98
N ALA A 116 11.23 -8.95 17.72
CA ALA A 116 10.86 -10.28 18.14
C ALA A 116 9.63 -10.27 19.08
N GLU A 117 9.48 -9.25 19.93
CA GLU A 117 8.28 -9.04 20.75
C GLU A 117 7.04 -8.84 19.90
N MET A 118 7.10 -7.94 18.92
CA MET A 118 5.98 -7.66 18.04
C MET A 118 5.52 -8.92 17.30
N VAL A 119 6.46 -9.69 16.73
CA VAL A 119 6.17 -10.92 15.99
C VAL A 119 5.57 -11.99 16.91
N GLU A 120 6.13 -12.20 18.10
CA GLU A 120 5.61 -13.20 19.05
C GLU A 120 4.22 -12.84 19.59
N HIS A 121 4.01 -11.58 19.98
CA HIS A 121 2.70 -11.09 20.42
C HIS A 121 1.66 -11.21 19.29
N GLY A 122 2.03 -10.81 18.07
CA GLY A 122 1.17 -10.94 16.90
C GLY A 122 0.77 -12.40 16.62
N ARG A 123 1.73 -13.33 16.66
CA ARG A 123 1.45 -14.77 16.47
C ARG A 123 0.58 -15.35 17.58
N ALA A 124 0.78 -14.92 18.83
CA ALA A 124 -0.06 -15.35 19.94
C ALA A 124 -1.52 -14.89 19.73
N LEU A 125 -1.74 -13.65 19.32
CA LEU A 125 -3.08 -13.14 19.00
C LEU A 125 -3.70 -13.86 17.79
N LEU A 126 -2.93 -14.15 16.74
CA LEU A 126 -3.43 -14.94 15.60
C LEU A 126 -3.85 -16.35 16.00
N GLY A 127 -3.11 -16.99 16.91
CA GLY A 127 -3.50 -18.29 17.46
C GLY A 127 -4.87 -18.26 18.16
N GLU A 128 -5.13 -17.19 18.91
CA GLU A 128 -6.40 -16.92 19.58
C GLU A 128 -7.54 -16.59 18.61
N VAL A 129 -7.26 -15.79 17.58
CA VAL A 129 -8.19 -15.52 16.47
C VAL A 129 -8.64 -16.83 15.81
N ARG A 130 -7.69 -17.74 15.52
CA ARG A 130 -7.98 -19.03 14.90
C ARG A 130 -8.88 -19.91 15.77
N GLU A 131 -8.63 -19.92 17.08
CA GLU A 131 -9.45 -20.67 18.05
C GLU A 131 -10.92 -20.23 18.00
N ILE A 132 -11.18 -18.92 18.01
CA ILE A 132 -12.54 -18.37 18.01
C ILE A 132 -13.19 -18.42 16.64
N ARG A 133 -12.43 -18.26 15.55
CA ARG A 133 -12.99 -18.32 14.20
C ARG A 133 -13.74 -19.63 13.93
N GLY A 134 -13.25 -20.75 14.48
CA GLY A 134 -13.92 -22.05 14.42
C GLY A 134 -15.19 -22.18 15.28
N GLN A 135 -15.39 -21.28 16.25
CA GLN A 135 -16.51 -21.29 17.21
C GLN A 135 -17.60 -20.26 16.88
N GLY A 136 -17.27 -19.21 16.11
CA GLY A 136 -18.17 -18.11 15.75
C GLY A 136 -18.05 -16.91 16.70
N VAL A 137 -19.12 -16.13 16.82
CA VAL A 137 -19.15 -14.93 17.69
C VAL A 137 -18.91 -15.33 19.15
N GLY A 138 -17.95 -14.68 19.80
CA GLY A 138 -17.54 -15.00 21.17
C GLY A 138 -16.18 -14.41 21.51
N PHE A 139 -15.69 -14.74 22.71
CA PHE A 139 -14.37 -14.37 23.20
C PHE A 139 -13.57 -15.63 23.52
N THR A 140 -12.24 -15.55 23.37
CA THR A 140 -11.34 -16.61 23.84
C THR A 140 -11.51 -16.88 25.33
N ALA A 141 -11.05 -18.06 25.78
CA ALA A 141 -11.01 -18.37 27.21
C ALA A 141 -10.14 -17.37 27.99
N SER A 142 -9.06 -16.86 27.37
CA SER A 142 -8.23 -15.79 27.93
C SER A 142 -8.99 -14.45 27.96
N GLY A 143 -9.95 -14.29 27.05
CA GLY A 143 -10.71 -13.09 26.80
C GLY A 143 -9.95 -12.01 26.03
N ARG A 144 -8.68 -12.20 25.65
CA ARG A 144 -7.87 -11.16 25.00
C ARG A 144 -8.39 -10.77 23.62
N VAL A 145 -8.99 -11.72 22.90
CA VAL A 145 -9.55 -11.54 21.56
C VAL A 145 -11.00 -12.00 21.54
N GLY A 146 -11.84 -11.29 20.80
CA GLY A 146 -13.19 -11.74 20.48
C GLY A 146 -13.58 -11.43 19.04
N LEU A 147 -14.52 -12.22 18.53
CA LEU A 147 -15.26 -11.93 17.32
C LEU A 147 -16.65 -11.46 17.75
N VAL A 148 -16.99 -10.20 17.51
CA VAL A 148 -18.25 -9.61 17.98
C VAL A 148 -19.12 -9.15 16.82
N PRO A 149 -20.46 -9.12 16.98
CA PRO A 149 -21.32 -8.48 16.00
C PRO A 149 -21.00 -7.00 15.90
N VAL A 150 -20.99 -6.47 14.68
CA VAL A 150 -20.75 -5.05 14.45
C VAL A 150 -21.88 -4.20 15.00
N THR A 151 -21.54 -3.15 15.74
CA THR A 151 -22.53 -2.16 16.21
C THR A 151 -22.77 -1.13 15.11
N VAL A 152 -24.03 -0.98 14.69
CA VAL A 152 -24.43 -0.12 13.56
C VAL A 152 -25.37 0.98 14.06
N GLY A 153 -25.05 2.23 13.71
CA GLY A 153 -25.88 3.40 14.06
C GLY A 153 -27.02 3.64 13.06
N ALA A 154 -28.07 4.34 13.50
CA ALA A 154 -29.11 4.87 12.61
C ALA A 154 -28.67 6.24 12.04
N ASP A 155 -27.55 6.26 11.34
CA ASP A 155 -26.86 7.45 10.85
C ASP A 155 -26.42 7.28 9.38
N PRO A 156 -25.82 8.30 8.73
CA PRO A 156 -25.38 8.19 7.33
C PRO A 156 -24.42 7.04 7.06
N VAL A 157 -23.57 6.66 8.03
CA VAL A 157 -22.63 5.54 7.90
C VAL A 157 -23.39 4.21 7.94
N GLY A 158 -24.33 4.06 8.88
CA GLY A 158 -25.22 2.90 8.94
C GLY A 158 -26.06 2.71 7.67
N ALA A 159 -26.45 3.82 7.01
CA ALA A 159 -27.15 3.78 5.73
C ALA A 159 -26.28 3.22 4.58
N LEU A 160 -24.97 3.48 4.58
CA LEU A 160 -24.01 2.91 3.61
C LEU A 160 -23.88 1.39 3.78
N LEU A 161 -23.79 0.93 5.02
CA LEU A 161 -23.79 -0.49 5.32
C LEU A 161 -25.11 -1.15 4.91
N ALA A 162 -26.26 -0.51 5.17
CA ALA A 162 -27.56 -1.01 4.73
C ALA A 162 -27.67 -1.13 3.20
N ARG A 163 -27.09 -0.18 2.45
CA ARG A 163 -26.97 -0.26 0.97
C ARG A 163 -26.15 -1.46 0.53
N ALA A 164 -25.03 -1.76 1.21
CA ALA A 164 -24.26 -2.97 0.96
C ALA A 164 -25.12 -4.24 1.13
N ARG A 165 -25.95 -4.29 2.18
CA ARG A 165 -26.87 -5.41 2.45
C ARG A 165 -27.92 -5.62 1.36
N LEU A 166 -28.35 -4.55 0.71
CA LEU A 166 -29.27 -4.61 -0.42
C LEU A 166 -28.56 -5.02 -1.73
N GLY A 167 -27.26 -5.31 -1.69
CA GLY A 167 -26.49 -5.78 -2.82
C GLY A 167 -26.17 -4.66 -3.82
N GLU A 168 -26.06 -3.40 -3.38
CA GLU A 168 -25.81 -2.27 -4.29
C GLU A 168 -24.48 -2.42 -5.06
N ASN A 169 -23.48 -3.09 -4.49
CA ASN A 169 -22.25 -3.43 -5.21
C ASN A 169 -22.35 -4.70 -6.08
N ALA A 170 -23.47 -5.43 -6.04
CA ALA A 170 -23.72 -6.67 -6.78
C ALA A 170 -22.62 -7.75 -6.62
N GLY A 171 -22.07 -7.90 -5.41
CA GLY A 171 -20.98 -8.84 -5.14
C GLY A 171 -19.62 -8.44 -5.74
N ARG A 172 -19.52 -7.30 -6.45
CA ARG A 172 -18.22 -6.78 -6.89
C ARG A 172 -17.36 -6.51 -5.66
N SER A 173 -16.15 -7.02 -5.69
CA SER A 173 -15.08 -6.62 -4.78
C SER A 173 -14.17 -5.73 -5.59
N THR A 174 -13.78 -4.58 -5.06
CA THR A 174 -12.69 -3.81 -5.69
C THR A 174 -11.33 -4.39 -5.30
N LYS A 175 -11.25 -5.29 -4.29
CA LYS A 175 -10.06 -6.09 -3.99
C LYS A 175 -9.85 -7.16 -5.07
N SER A 176 -9.41 -6.81 -6.29
CA SER A 176 -8.55 -7.61 -7.19
C SER A 176 -8.51 -7.15 -8.66
N HIS A 177 -7.27 -6.90 -9.12
CA HIS A 177 -6.60 -7.23 -10.39
C HIS A 177 -5.71 -6.05 -10.76
N LEU A 178 -4.39 -6.23 -10.59
CA LEU A 178 -3.42 -5.25 -11.04
C LEU A 178 -3.43 -5.23 -12.56
N SER A 179 -4.04 -4.20 -13.13
CA SER A 179 -4.04 -3.98 -14.58
C SER A 179 -2.76 -3.26 -15.00
N THR A 180 -2.22 -3.62 -16.16
CA THR A 180 -1.14 -2.83 -16.75
C THR A 180 -1.73 -1.53 -17.30
N CYS A 181 -1.07 -0.39 -17.05
CA CYS A 181 -1.45 0.84 -17.74
C CYS A 181 -0.87 0.82 -19.16
N SER A 182 -1.74 0.88 -20.17
CA SER A 182 -1.37 0.87 -21.59
C SER A 182 -1.18 2.27 -22.18
N SER A 183 -1.23 3.32 -21.37
CA SER A 183 -1.05 4.69 -21.86
C SER A 183 0.37 4.90 -22.40
N ALA A 184 0.49 5.66 -23.49
CA ALA A 184 1.79 6.00 -24.08
C ALA A 184 2.68 6.79 -23.11
N ASP A 185 2.07 7.65 -22.29
CA ASP A 185 2.78 8.45 -21.28
C ASP A 185 3.40 7.56 -20.20
N TRP A 186 2.67 6.54 -19.75
CA TRP A 186 3.20 5.56 -18.79
C TRP A 186 4.30 4.70 -19.43
N ALA A 187 4.10 4.23 -20.66
CA ALA A 187 5.12 3.49 -21.39
C ALA A 187 6.42 4.29 -21.54
N ALA A 188 6.33 5.59 -21.81
CA ALA A 188 7.49 6.46 -21.87
C ALA A 188 8.23 6.56 -20.53
N VAL A 189 7.52 6.64 -19.40
CA VAL A 189 8.12 6.64 -18.04
C VAL A 189 8.79 5.31 -17.73
N MET A 190 8.15 4.20 -18.11
CA MET A 190 8.74 2.87 -17.97
C MET A 190 10.05 2.76 -18.75
N ASP A 191 10.10 3.24 -19.99
CA ASP A 191 11.30 3.23 -20.80
C ASP A 191 12.37 4.22 -20.29
N GLU A 192 11.97 5.43 -19.91
CA GLU A 192 12.82 6.52 -19.42
C GLU A 192 13.59 6.11 -18.17
N TYR A 193 12.87 5.54 -17.20
CA TYR A 193 13.46 5.13 -15.93
C TYR A 193 13.83 3.65 -15.91
N GLY A 194 13.42 2.84 -16.87
CA GLY A 194 13.70 1.40 -16.89
C GLY A 194 12.83 0.61 -15.91
N LEU A 195 11.59 1.04 -15.66
CA LEU A 195 10.62 0.31 -14.85
C LEU A 195 10.17 -0.93 -15.64
N GLN A 196 10.50 -2.11 -15.13
CA GLN A 196 10.23 -3.38 -15.81
C GLN A 196 9.58 -4.38 -14.85
N GLY A 197 8.91 -5.39 -15.41
CA GLY A 197 8.35 -6.46 -14.60
C GLY A 197 7.18 -5.96 -13.76
N VAL A 198 7.12 -6.28 -12.46
CA VAL A 198 6.01 -5.74 -11.64
C VAL A 198 6.16 -4.23 -11.35
N ALA A 199 7.37 -3.67 -11.43
CA ALA A 199 7.57 -2.21 -11.34
C ALA A 199 6.97 -1.46 -12.54
N ALA A 200 6.58 -2.17 -13.61
CA ALA A 200 5.83 -1.63 -14.74
C ALA A 200 4.37 -1.29 -14.39
N TYR A 201 3.87 -1.68 -13.21
CA TYR A 201 2.51 -1.40 -12.78
C TYR A 201 2.52 -0.13 -11.91
N PRO A 202 1.67 0.88 -12.19
CA PRO A 202 1.63 2.11 -11.41
C PRO A 202 1.51 1.88 -9.89
N ASN A 203 0.68 0.93 -9.47
CA ASN A 203 0.54 0.55 -8.06
C ASN A 203 1.89 0.19 -7.39
N PHE A 204 2.67 -0.65 -8.05
CA PHE A 204 3.97 -1.10 -7.55
C PHE A 204 5.04 -0.01 -7.64
N ALA A 205 5.03 0.76 -8.73
CA ALA A 205 5.97 1.85 -8.96
C ALA A 205 5.77 2.99 -7.95
N ALA A 206 4.53 3.41 -7.71
CA ALA A 206 4.23 4.49 -6.78
C ALA A 206 4.27 4.02 -5.32
N GLY A 207 3.68 2.85 -5.04
CA GLY A 207 3.55 2.33 -3.68
C GLY A 207 4.85 1.74 -3.14
N ALA A 208 5.17 0.51 -3.55
CA ALA A 208 6.32 -0.20 -3.00
C ALA A 208 7.65 0.47 -3.36
N TRP A 209 7.80 0.90 -4.62
CA TRP A 209 9.03 1.50 -5.09
C TRP A 209 9.17 2.97 -4.67
N GLY A 210 8.20 3.83 -5.01
CA GLY A 210 8.20 5.25 -4.65
C GLY A 210 8.19 5.45 -3.13
N GLY A 211 7.28 4.78 -2.43
CA GLY A 211 7.23 4.80 -0.96
C GLY A 211 8.46 4.20 -0.30
N GLY A 212 9.11 3.22 -0.94
CA GLY A 212 10.41 2.72 -0.53
C GLY A 212 11.58 3.69 -0.75
N LEU A 213 11.42 4.77 -1.50
CA LEU A 213 12.48 5.76 -1.74
C LEU A 213 12.31 7.05 -0.95
N MET A 214 11.07 7.47 -0.70
CA MET A 214 10.74 8.72 -0.01
C MET A 214 11.37 8.90 1.37
N PRO A 215 11.58 7.83 2.18
CA PRO A 215 12.23 7.95 3.49
C PRO A 215 13.66 8.46 3.48
N ASP A 216 14.32 8.43 2.32
CA ASP A 216 15.59 9.12 2.09
C ASP A 216 16.63 8.89 3.20
N ILE A 217 16.80 7.63 3.61
CA ILE A 217 17.67 7.24 4.72
C ILE A 217 19.14 7.09 4.30
N TYR A 218 19.40 6.85 3.01
CA TYR A 218 20.75 6.77 2.46
C TYR A 218 20.89 7.59 1.17
N ASP A 219 22.11 8.09 0.94
CA ASP A 219 22.51 8.81 -0.28
C ASP A 219 23.16 7.91 -1.35
N ASP A 220 23.28 6.61 -1.09
CA ASP A 220 23.95 5.65 -1.99
C ASP A 220 23.08 4.41 -2.29
N TRP A 221 23.69 3.34 -2.83
CA TRP A 221 23.01 2.10 -3.20
C TRP A 221 22.21 1.44 -2.06
N ARG A 222 22.49 1.75 -0.80
CA ARG A 222 21.82 1.13 0.35
C ARG A 222 20.31 1.44 0.36
N GLN A 223 19.89 2.60 -0.12
CA GLN A 223 18.46 2.93 -0.28
C GLN A 223 17.78 1.96 -1.25
N ASP A 224 18.39 1.70 -2.40
CA ASP A 224 17.87 0.78 -3.42
C ASP A 224 17.81 -0.66 -2.88
N TYR A 225 18.74 -1.07 -2.01
CA TYR A 225 18.66 -2.37 -1.33
C TYR A 225 17.47 -2.45 -0.36
N VAL A 226 17.17 -1.38 0.37
CA VAL A 226 15.97 -1.32 1.23
C VAL A 226 14.69 -1.45 0.40
N VAL A 227 14.62 -0.81 -0.77
CA VAL A 227 13.48 -0.98 -1.69
C VAL A 227 13.34 -2.43 -2.15
N ILE A 228 14.44 -3.11 -2.47
CA ILE A 228 14.43 -4.54 -2.85
C ILE A 228 13.86 -5.42 -1.73
N LEU A 229 14.11 -5.08 -0.46
CA LEU A 229 13.54 -5.79 0.68
C LEU A 229 12.02 -5.55 0.80
N ILE A 230 11.53 -4.31 0.71
CA ILE A 230 10.09 -3.99 0.75
C ILE A 230 9.34 -4.71 -0.37
N TYR A 231 9.89 -4.56 -1.58
CA TYR A 231 9.35 -5.16 -2.78
C TYR A 231 9.30 -6.69 -2.67
N GLY A 232 10.41 -7.30 -2.23
CA GLY A 232 10.50 -8.74 -2.12
C GLY A 232 9.51 -9.29 -1.11
N PHE A 233 9.29 -8.56 -0.01
CA PHE A 233 8.36 -8.95 1.03
C PHE A 233 6.94 -8.95 0.47
N TYR A 234 6.56 -7.87 -0.21
CA TYR A 234 5.22 -7.73 -0.77
C TYR A 234 4.91 -8.87 -1.75
N LEU A 235 5.86 -9.21 -2.63
CA LEU A 235 5.67 -10.33 -3.54
C LEU A 235 5.65 -11.67 -2.82
N GLU A 236 6.55 -11.90 -1.88
CA GLU A 236 6.61 -13.16 -1.16
C GLU A 236 5.36 -13.42 -0.31
N TYR A 237 4.78 -12.37 0.26
CA TYR A 237 3.51 -12.42 0.97
C TYR A 237 2.37 -12.83 0.04
N ASN A 238 2.28 -12.26 -1.17
CA ASN A 238 1.14 -12.46 -2.08
C ASN A 238 1.22 -13.68 -3.03
N ILE A 239 2.41 -14.25 -3.26
CA ILE A 239 2.62 -15.28 -4.31
C ILE A 239 2.42 -16.73 -3.81
N ASP A 240 2.07 -16.94 -2.54
CA ASP A 240 2.00 -18.26 -1.88
C ASP A 240 3.26 -19.12 -2.05
N THR A 241 4.20 -18.93 -1.14
CA THR A 241 5.56 -19.44 -1.30
C THR A 241 5.86 -20.67 -0.44
N ALA A 242 4.90 -21.17 0.35
CA ALA A 242 5.15 -22.21 1.34
C ALA A 242 4.88 -23.64 0.84
N TYR A 243 4.05 -23.84 -0.19
CA TYR A 243 3.54 -25.19 -0.54
C TYR A 243 3.58 -25.60 -2.01
N GLU A 244 4.01 -24.75 -2.95
CA GLU A 244 4.26 -25.21 -4.32
C GLU A 244 5.58 -25.99 -4.44
N GLU A 245 5.55 -27.07 -5.22
CA GLU A 245 6.70 -27.94 -5.50
C GLU A 245 7.94 -27.14 -5.92
N ALA A 246 9.11 -27.71 -5.61
CA ALA A 246 10.45 -27.15 -5.83
C ALA A 246 10.80 -26.74 -7.29
N SER A 247 9.88 -26.84 -8.25
CA SER A 247 10.10 -26.73 -9.68
C SER A 247 9.41 -25.53 -10.40
N GLY A 248 8.65 -24.65 -9.72
CA GLY A 248 7.77 -23.70 -10.45
C GLY A 248 8.13 -22.21 -10.48
N ASN A 249 8.56 -21.61 -9.37
CA ASN A 249 8.45 -20.16 -9.21
C ASN A 249 9.79 -19.41 -9.43
N SER A 250 10.14 -19.17 -10.69
CA SER A 250 11.35 -18.42 -11.10
C SER A 250 11.43 -17.02 -10.48
N LEU A 251 10.28 -16.35 -10.34
CA LEU A 251 10.13 -15.05 -9.71
C LEU A 251 10.52 -15.07 -8.22
N LYS A 252 10.08 -16.08 -7.46
CA LYS A 252 10.52 -16.30 -6.07
C LYS A 252 12.02 -16.48 -5.98
N HIS A 253 12.61 -17.34 -6.80
CA HIS A 253 14.06 -17.58 -6.78
C HIS A 253 14.85 -16.32 -7.13
N GLU A 254 14.34 -15.49 -8.01
CA GLU A 254 14.89 -14.18 -8.33
C GLU A 254 14.88 -13.26 -7.11
N ILE A 255 13.72 -13.05 -6.47
CA ILE A 255 13.57 -12.19 -5.28
C ILE A 255 14.52 -12.59 -4.16
N LEU A 256 14.51 -13.88 -3.80
CA LEU A 256 15.33 -14.41 -2.71
C LEU A 256 16.83 -14.36 -3.02
N SER A 257 17.20 -14.39 -4.30
CA SER A 257 18.58 -14.22 -4.72
C SER A 257 19.08 -12.80 -4.50
N LEU A 258 18.19 -11.81 -4.58
CA LEU A 258 18.55 -10.39 -4.44
C LEU A 258 18.68 -9.98 -2.99
N TRP A 259 17.81 -10.51 -2.13
CA TRP A 259 17.90 -10.37 -0.68
C TRP A 259 19.21 -10.91 -0.13
N ASP A 260 19.74 -11.95 -0.76
CA ASP A 260 20.94 -12.65 -0.32
C ASP A 260 22.23 -11.96 -0.75
N MET A 261 22.30 -10.64 -0.54
CA MET A 261 23.48 -9.85 -0.78
C MET A 261 24.56 -10.16 0.27
N PRO A 262 25.78 -10.54 -0.14
CA PRO A 262 26.85 -10.86 0.79
C PRO A 262 27.48 -9.60 1.39
N ARG A 263 27.98 -9.70 2.63
CA ARG A 263 28.72 -8.64 3.35
C ARG A 263 27.93 -7.33 3.48
N LEU A 264 26.65 -7.44 3.81
CA LEU A 264 25.83 -6.29 4.12
C LEU A 264 26.42 -5.51 5.32
N PRO A 265 26.41 -4.18 5.26
CA PRO A 265 26.57 -3.34 6.45
C PRO A 265 25.61 -3.77 7.57
N ALA A 266 26.02 -3.58 8.82
CA ALA A 266 25.30 -4.07 10.00
C ALA A 266 23.84 -3.60 10.07
N ASP A 267 23.58 -2.34 9.72
CA ASP A 267 22.24 -1.75 9.62
C ASP A 267 21.37 -2.45 8.57
N LEU A 268 21.90 -2.70 7.37
CA LEU A 268 21.17 -3.42 6.33
C LEU A 268 20.96 -4.90 6.66
N ALA A 269 21.91 -5.52 7.37
CA ALA A 269 21.78 -6.88 7.88
C ALA A 269 20.64 -6.96 8.92
N ALA A 270 20.57 -6.00 9.84
CA ALA A 270 19.49 -5.90 10.82
C ALA A 270 18.12 -5.64 10.16
N ARG A 271 18.03 -4.74 9.17
CA ARG A 271 16.79 -4.51 8.38
C ARG A 271 16.34 -5.77 7.64
N ARG A 272 17.26 -6.51 7.01
CA ARG A 272 16.95 -7.80 6.37
C ARG A 272 16.45 -8.82 7.40
N ALA A 273 17.06 -8.87 8.58
CA ALA A 273 16.66 -9.78 9.65
C ALA A 273 15.25 -9.46 10.15
N HIS A 274 14.88 -8.17 10.28
CA HIS A 274 13.52 -7.76 10.61
C HIS A 274 12.50 -8.33 9.62
N VAL A 275 12.69 -8.06 8.33
CA VAL A 275 11.81 -8.58 7.27
C VAL A 275 11.71 -10.11 7.32
N ALA A 276 12.83 -10.79 7.59
CA ALA A 276 12.83 -12.25 7.74
C ALA A 276 12.02 -12.73 8.96
N ALA A 277 12.06 -12.02 10.09
CA ALA A 277 11.29 -12.34 11.29
C ALA A 277 9.79 -12.10 11.10
N ASP A 278 9.39 -10.99 10.47
CA ASP A 278 7.98 -10.69 10.19
C ASP A 278 7.31 -11.77 9.35
N LEU A 279 8.07 -12.39 8.46
CA LEU A 279 7.54 -13.46 7.66
C LEU A 279 7.14 -14.71 8.46
N ALA A 280 7.63 -14.90 9.69
CA ALA A 280 7.11 -15.90 10.61
C ALA A 280 5.67 -15.56 11.06
N PHE A 281 5.36 -14.29 11.26
CA PHE A 281 3.99 -13.82 11.51
C PHE A 281 3.11 -14.02 10.27
N PHE A 282 3.57 -13.60 9.10
CA PHE A 282 2.78 -13.71 7.86
C PHE A 282 2.56 -15.13 7.38
N ASP A 283 3.48 -16.06 7.66
CA ASP A 283 3.26 -17.48 7.40
C ASP A 283 2.08 -18.02 8.23
N VAL A 284 1.99 -17.65 9.51
CA VAL A 284 0.84 -18.00 10.37
C VAL A 284 -0.45 -17.33 9.87
N LYS A 285 -0.42 -16.01 9.62
CA LYS A 285 -1.58 -15.24 9.10
C LYS A 285 -2.09 -15.85 7.80
N ARG A 286 -1.18 -16.22 6.89
CA ARG A 286 -1.55 -16.82 5.60
C ARG A 286 -2.24 -18.16 5.70
N ARG A 287 -1.71 -19.07 6.53
CA ARG A 287 -2.33 -20.38 6.75
C ARG A 287 -3.70 -20.27 7.39
N ASP A 288 -3.86 -19.37 8.37
CA ASP A 288 -5.16 -19.13 9.01
C ASP A 288 -6.22 -18.59 8.04
N GLU A 289 -5.83 -17.68 7.15
CA GLU A 289 -6.72 -17.18 6.11
C GLU A 289 -7.04 -18.24 5.04
N ALA A 290 -6.05 -19.03 4.60
CA ALA A 290 -6.26 -20.11 3.66
C ALA A 290 -7.18 -21.20 4.23
N ASP A 291 -6.99 -21.60 5.49
CA ASP A 291 -7.85 -22.56 6.19
C ASP A 291 -9.30 -22.06 6.30
N ALA A 292 -9.50 -20.74 6.40
CA ALA A 292 -10.79 -20.12 6.54
C ALA A 292 -11.45 -19.71 5.21
N HIS A 293 -10.73 -19.81 4.08
CA HIS A 293 -11.16 -19.28 2.77
C HIS A 293 -12.57 -19.73 2.35
N GLU A 294 -12.95 -20.98 2.59
CA GLU A 294 -14.28 -21.48 2.20
C GLU A 294 -15.40 -21.14 3.20
N THR A 295 -15.04 -20.61 4.38
CA THR A 295 -15.98 -20.29 5.45
C THR A 295 -16.78 -19.05 5.09
N ARG A 296 -18.10 -19.10 5.25
CA ARG A 296 -18.95 -17.94 4.99
C ARG A 296 -18.91 -16.94 6.14
N THR A 297 -18.92 -15.66 5.81
CA THR A 297 -19.08 -14.55 6.74
C THR A 297 -20.34 -13.75 6.39
N SER A 298 -20.95 -13.20 7.43
CA SER A 298 -22.09 -12.31 7.28
C SER A 298 -21.68 -10.92 6.81
N GLY A 299 -20.40 -10.55 6.86
CA GLY A 299 -19.96 -9.16 6.66
C GLY A 299 -20.29 -8.23 7.84
N LEU A 300 -20.70 -8.78 8.99
CA LEU A 300 -21.22 -8.05 10.14
C LEU A 300 -20.62 -8.51 11.47
N ALA A 301 -19.40 -9.05 11.42
CA ALA A 301 -18.63 -9.38 12.60
C ALA A 301 -17.24 -8.72 12.48
N ALA A 302 -16.69 -8.29 13.61
CA ALA A 302 -15.40 -7.65 13.69
C ALA A 302 -14.56 -8.27 14.82
N TRP A 303 -13.25 -8.31 14.61
CA TRP A 303 -12.30 -8.70 15.64
C TRP A 303 -12.09 -7.55 16.60
N VAL A 304 -12.16 -7.85 17.90
CA VAL A 304 -11.92 -6.90 18.98
C VAL A 304 -10.88 -7.43 19.94
N TYR A 305 -10.13 -6.50 20.53
CA TYR A 305 -8.98 -6.78 21.37
C TYR A 305 -9.18 -6.10 22.72
N ARG A 306 -8.76 -6.75 23.81
CA ARG A 306 -8.85 -6.16 25.15
C ARG A 306 -7.64 -5.36 25.57
N ASP A 307 -6.51 -5.53 24.89
CA ASP A 307 -5.24 -4.91 25.25
C ASP A 307 -4.68 -4.12 24.07
N ARG A 308 -4.57 -2.81 24.25
CA ARG A 308 -4.08 -1.85 23.26
C ARG A 308 -2.68 -2.19 22.77
N ASP A 309 -1.77 -2.56 23.68
CA ASP A 309 -0.36 -2.71 23.36
C ASP A 309 -0.07 -4.01 22.62
N THR A 310 -0.77 -5.09 22.97
CA THR A 310 -0.72 -6.37 22.26
C THR A 310 -1.35 -6.24 20.88
N TRP A 311 -2.48 -5.52 20.75
CA TRP A 311 -3.07 -5.20 19.45
C TRP A 311 -2.12 -4.35 18.60
N ARG A 312 -1.52 -3.30 19.17
CA ARG A 312 -0.52 -2.46 18.48
C ARG A 312 0.61 -3.31 17.94
N ASP A 313 1.15 -4.23 18.75
CA ASP A 313 2.23 -5.13 18.32
C ASP A 313 1.81 -6.04 17.17
N MET A 314 0.62 -6.63 17.23
CA MET A 314 0.06 -7.38 16.11
C MET A 314 -0.05 -6.51 14.85
N LYS A 315 -0.55 -5.28 14.97
CA LYS A 315 -0.71 -4.40 13.81
C LYS A 315 0.61 -3.87 13.27
N ALA A 316 1.59 -3.62 14.13
CA ALA A 316 2.96 -3.26 13.72
C ALA A 316 3.64 -4.43 12.99
N ALA A 317 3.43 -5.67 13.42
CA ALA A 317 3.87 -6.86 12.70
C ALA A 317 3.09 -7.09 11.38
N ASP A 318 1.87 -6.56 11.26
CA ASP A 318 1.02 -6.64 10.07
C ASP A 318 1.16 -5.41 9.13
N SER A 319 2.31 -4.73 9.15
CA SER A 319 2.45 -3.38 8.59
C SER A 319 3.35 -3.29 7.36
N GLY A 320 2.86 -2.82 6.21
CA GLY A 320 3.51 -2.98 4.88
C GLY A 320 4.94 -2.43 4.65
N TYR A 321 5.58 -1.80 5.64
CA TYR A 321 6.87 -1.10 5.51
C TYR A 321 7.94 -1.57 6.53
N PHE A 322 7.94 -2.87 6.85
CA PHE A 322 8.87 -3.67 7.69
C PHE A 322 10.32 -3.17 7.76
N THR A 323 10.92 -2.88 6.62
CA THR A 323 12.33 -2.47 6.54
C THR A 323 12.65 -1.17 7.31
N TYR A 324 11.64 -0.36 7.65
CA TYR A 324 11.82 0.97 8.21
C TYR A 324 11.77 1.07 9.72
N TYR A 325 11.47 0.00 10.46
CA TYR A 325 11.41 0.04 11.94
C TYR A 325 12.69 0.54 12.61
N LEU A 326 13.86 0.22 12.05
CA LEU A 326 15.16 0.77 12.52
C LEU A 326 15.29 2.29 12.34
N SER A 327 14.36 2.92 11.62
CA SER A 327 14.29 4.37 11.38
C SER A 327 13.18 5.02 12.21
N CYS A 328 12.43 4.24 12.99
CA CYS A 328 11.49 4.71 13.99
C CYS A 328 12.22 4.96 15.33
N LEU A 329 11.57 5.73 16.21
CA LEU A 329 12.05 5.87 17.59
C LEU A 329 12.03 4.51 18.31
N PRO A 330 12.91 4.25 19.29
CA PRO A 330 12.83 3.01 20.06
C PRO A 330 11.58 2.98 20.97
N GLY A 331 11.17 1.77 21.37
CA GLY A 331 10.06 1.55 22.29
C GLY A 331 8.68 1.80 21.67
N SER A 332 7.67 2.00 22.52
CA SER A 332 6.26 2.10 22.11
C SER A 332 6.03 3.16 21.03
N ALA A 333 6.75 4.28 21.07
CA ALA A 333 6.59 5.36 20.11
C ALA A 333 6.95 4.95 18.68
N GLY A 334 7.94 4.07 18.47
CA GLY A 334 8.25 3.55 17.13
C GLY A 334 7.36 2.39 16.71
N ARG A 335 6.86 1.61 17.67
CA ARG A 335 5.85 0.58 17.39
C ARG A 335 4.53 1.20 16.96
N ASP A 336 4.15 2.32 17.57
CA ASP A 336 3.02 3.14 17.15
C ASP A 336 3.26 3.65 15.71
N ASP A 337 4.43 4.22 15.41
CA ASP A 337 4.78 4.66 14.05
C ASP A 337 4.67 3.52 13.02
N MET A 338 5.08 2.31 13.42
CA MET A 338 5.00 1.13 12.57
C MET A 338 3.56 0.70 12.30
N MET A 339 2.75 0.62 13.37
CA MET A 339 1.32 0.34 13.31
C MET A 339 0.57 1.32 12.40
N LEU A 340 0.96 2.60 12.41
CA LEU A 340 0.33 3.64 11.59
C LEU A 340 0.44 3.38 10.09
N THR A 341 1.50 2.71 9.61
CA THR A 341 1.63 2.35 8.19
C THR A 341 0.51 1.39 7.75
N GLY A 342 0.05 0.51 8.63
CA GLY A 342 -1.09 -0.37 8.38
C GLY A 342 -2.44 0.31 8.62
N LEU A 343 -2.57 1.11 9.69
CA LEU A 343 -3.82 1.83 10.01
C LEU A 343 -4.27 2.73 8.86
N ILE A 344 -3.35 3.41 8.19
CA ILE A 344 -3.69 4.34 7.11
C ILE A 344 -4.29 3.60 5.90
N ALA A 345 -3.86 2.35 5.65
CA ALA A 345 -4.42 1.48 4.60
C ALA A 345 -5.83 0.98 4.98
N ASP A 346 -6.00 0.58 6.23
CA ASP A 346 -7.25 0.01 6.75
C ASP A 346 -8.43 0.99 6.71
N TRP A 347 -8.17 2.31 6.65
CA TRP A 347 -9.22 3.30 6.46
C TRP A 347 -9.94 3.13 5.12
N ALA A 348 -9.25 2.75 4.04
CA ALA A 348 -9.91 2.45 2.77
C ALA A 348 -10.62 1.09 2.76
N ASP A 349 -10.40 0.28 3.79
CA ASP A 349 -10.70 -1.15 3.81
C ASP A 349 -11.76 -1.57 4.84
N ILE A 350 -12.39 -0.63 5.55
CA ILE A 350 -13.42 -0.95 6.55
C ILE A 350 -14.50 -1.90 6.00
N GLY A 351 -15.11 -1.58 4.85
CA GLY A 351 -16.12 -2.44 4.25
C GLY A 351 -15.58 -3.78 3.71
N PRO A 352 -14.53 -3.77 2.87
CA PRO A 352 -13.88 -4.99 2.41
C PRO A 352 -13.46 -5.93 3.55
N ASP A 353 -12.90 -5.41 4.63
CA ASP A 353 -12.39 -6.23 5.74
C ASP A 353 -13.52 -6.77 6.61
N LEU A 354 -14.64 -6.06 6.71
CA LEU A 354 -15.87 -6.64 7.25
C LEU A 354 -16.35 -7.81 6.38
N ARG A 355 -16.39 -7.61 5.05
CA ARG A 355 -16.78 -8.65 4.08
C ARG A 355 -15.88 -9.88 4.16
N PHE A 356 -14.57 -9.72 4.37
CA PHE A 356 -13.61 -10.83 4.41
C PHE A 356 -13.21 -11.27 5.83
N GLN A 357 -13.75 -10.60 6.85
CA GLN A 357 -13.44 -10.82 8.27
C GLN A 357 -11.94 -10.76 8.59
N GLU A 358 -11.23 -9.78 8.02
CA GLU A 358 -9.79 -9.61 8.20
C GLU A 358 -9.44 -9.28 9.66
N CYS A 359 -8.56 -10.08 10.26
CA CYS A 359 -8.15 -9.94 11.66
C CYS A 359 -7.09 -8.85 11.91
N GLY A 360 -6.55 -8.23 10.87
CA GLY A 360 -5.61 -7.12 10.99
C GLY A 360 -6.27 -5.73 10.97
N GLN A 361 -7.60 -5.64 10.95
CA GLN A 361 -8.28 -4.37 10.67
C GLN A 361 -8.28 -3.43 11.89
N SER A 362 -7.63 -2.28 11.72
CA SER A 362 -7.32 -1.35 12.81
C SER A 362 -8.49 -0.48 13.23
N VAL A 363 -9.29 0.02 12.29
CA VAL A 363 -10.39 0.96 12.62
C VAL A 363 -11.42 0.27 13.52
N LEU A 364 -11.82 -0.94 13.18
CA LEU A 364 -12.75 -1.80 13.92
C LEU A 364 -12.15 -2.26 15.25
N ALA A 365 -10.84 -2.50 15.32
CA ALA A 365 -10.19 -2.75 16.61
C ALA A 365 -10.28 -1.53 17.52
N LEU A 366 -9.92 -0.34 17.02
CA LEU A 366 -9.94 0.93 17.76
C LEU A 366 -11.35 1.42 18.12
N THR A 367 -12.36 1.04 17.34
CA THR A 367 -13.78 1.34 17.64
C THR A 367 -14.46 0.23 18.43
N ARG A 368 -13.75 -0.86 18.75
CA ARG A 368 -14.28 -2.08 19.39
C ARG A 368 -15.48 -2.68 18.63
N GLY A 369 -15.39 -2.74 17.31
CA GLY A 369 -16.41 -3.31 16.42
C GLY A 369 -17.60 -2.38 16.17
N SER A 370 -17.46 -1.08 16.43
CA SER A 370 -18.48 -0.09 16.11
C SER A 370 -18.24 0.58 14.75
N VAL A 371 -19.31 0.69 13.96
CA VAL A 371 -19.37 1.54 12.76
C VAL A 371 -20.41 2.64 12.91
N VAL A 372 -20.74 3.02 14.14
CA VAL A 372 -21.54 4.22 14.42
C VAL A 372 -20.71 5.45 14.03
N MET A 373 -21.32 6.43 13.37
CA MET A 373 -20.63 7.60 12.83
C MET A 373 -19.82 8.36 13.90
N ALA A 374 -20.35 8.50 15.11
CA ALA A 374 -19.66 9.16 16.22
C ALA A 374 -18.37 8.42 16.62
N ASP A 375 -18.41 7.09 16.70
CA ASP A 375 -17.24 6.27 17.05
C ASP A 375 -16.19 6.30 15.94
N LEU A 376 -16.61 6.29 14.67
CA LEU A 376 -15.70 6.46 13.54
C LEU A 376 -15.05 7.84 13.51
N LEU A 377 -15.79 8.92 13.80
CA LEU A 377 -15.24 10.26 13.90
C LEU A 377 -14.23 10.39 15.03
N ASP A 378 -14.52 9.78 16.18
CA ASP A 378 -13.62 9.71 17.33
C ASP A 378 -12.33 8.92 17.00
N CYS A 379 -12.44 7.83 16.25
CA CYS A 379 -11.30 7.07 15.75
C CYS A 379 -10.49 7.85 14.71
N TYR A 380 -11.16 8.57 13.81
CA TYR A 380 -10.54 9.40 12.79
C TYR A 380 -9.71 10.52 13.40
N GLU A 381 -10.30 11.26 14.34
CA GLU A 381 -9.65 12.35 15.06
C GLU A 381 -8.37 11.87 15.75
N ARG A 382 -8.41 10.72 16.44
CA ARG A 382 -7.25 10.13 17.11
C ARG A 382 -6.20 9.60 16.13
N THR A 383 -6.64 9.04 15.00
CA THR A 383 -5.73 8.65 13.92
C THR A 383 -4.92 9.86 13.44
N VAL A 384 -5.59 11.00 13.22
CA VAL A 384 -4.91 12.26 12.84
C VAL A 384 -3.98 12.75 13.96
N TRP A 385 -4.37 12.64 15.24
CA TRP A 385 -3.48 12.99 16.35
C TRP A 385 -2.20 12.16 16.38
N MET A 386 -2.29 10.86 16.11
CA MET A 386 -1.14 9.99 16.02
C MET A 386 -0.26 10.35 14.81
N PHE A 387 -0.83 10.70 13.66
CA PHE A 387 -0.03 11.24 12.55
C PHE A 387 0.68 12.54 12.90
N ASN A 388 0.01 13.44 13.61
CA ASN A 388 0.56 14.74 14.03
C ASN A 388 1.79 14.63 14.93
N THR A 389 2.04 13.47 15.56
CA THR A 389 3.28 13.22 16.33
C THR A 389 4.55 13.33 15.49
N HIS A 390 4.45 13.12 14.17
CA HIS A 390 5.56 13.29 13.24
C HIS A 390 5.90 14.74 12.92
N TRP A 391 5.04 15.69 13.31
CA TRP A 391 5.13 17.09 12.92
C TRP A 391 5.52 17.99 14.09
N THR A 392 6.22 19.07 13.81
CA THR A 392 6.54 20.14 14.75
C THR A 392 5.30 21.02 14.96
N GLU A 393 5.32 21.83 16.02
CA GLU A 393 4.26 22.83 16.28
C GLU A 393 4.14 23.87 15.17
N THR A 394 5.17 24.02 14.34
CA THR A 394 5.21 24.92 13.18
C THR A 394 4.86 24.23 11.85
N GLY A 395 4.46 22.96 11.88
CA GLY A 395 4.06 22.20 10.70
C GLY A 395 5.22 21.66 9.84
N GLY A 396 6.45 21.63 10.35
CA GLY A 396 7.54 20.89 9.71
C GLY A 396 7.52 19.41 10.12
N ILE A 397 8.11 18.51 9.32
CA ILE A 397 8.34 17.14 9.78
C ILE A 397 9.50 17.14 10.78
N ARG A 398 9.34 16.44 11.91
CA ARG A 398 10.40 16.29 12.92
C ARG A 398 11.60 15.54 12.32
N PRO A 399 12.83 16.07 12.43
CA PRO A 399 14.02 15.43 11.82
C PRO A 399 14.22 13.97 12.25
N GLU A 400 14.00 13.67 13.53
CA GLU A 400 14.14 12.34 14.12
C GLU A 400 13.06 11.35 13.69
N ARG A 401 11.96 11.84 13.13
CA ARG A 401 10.81 11.04 12.67
C ARG A 401 10.61 11.14 11.17
N TYR A 402 11.50 11.80 10.44
CA TYR A 402 11.35 12.05 9.00
C TYR A 402 11.14 10.75 8.20
N ALA A 403 12.00 9.76 8.41
CA ALA A 403 11.93 8.48 7.69
C ALA A 403 10.64 7.71 8.03
N ALA A 404 10.23 7.70 9.30
CA ALA A 404 8.99 7.06 9.74
C ALA A 404 7.76 7.77 9.15
N CYS A 405 7.71 9.11 9.23
CA CYS A 405 6.63 9.93 8.71
C CYS A 405 6.40 9.70 7.21
N THR A 406 7.47 9.75 6.44
CA THR A 406 7.42 9.57 4.99
C THR A 406 7.07 8.12 4.61
N ALA A 407 7.56 7.12 5.34
CA ALA A 407 7.16 5.72 5.15
C ALA A 407 5.67 5.50 5.44
N VAL A 408 5.16 6.03 6.56
CA VAL A 408 3.73 5.97 6.93
C VAL A 408 2.86 6.64 5.88
N LEU A 409 3.20 7.87 5.48
CA LEU A 409 2.37 8.64 4.57
C LEU A 409 2.48 8.14 3.13
N ALA A 410 3.58 7.52 2.72
CA ALA A 410 3.73 6.94 1.38
C ALA A 410 2.70 5.84 1.04
N VAL A 411 2.00 5.30 2.05
CA VAL A 411 0.81 4.45 1.83
C VAL A 411 -0.30 5.21 1.11
N GLY A 412 -0.40 6.55 1.23
CA GLY A 412 -1.38 7.37 0.53
C GLY A 412 -1.29 7.21 -0.99
N PRO A 413 -0.18 7.58 -1.65
CA PRO A 413 0.03 7.36 -3.08
C PRO A 413 -0.14 5.89 -3.49
N TRP A 414 0.25 4.96 -2.61
CA TRP A 414 -0.03 3.54 -2.83
C TRP A 414 -1.53 3.29 -2.92
N LEU A 415 -2.35 3.72 -1.96
CA LEU A 415 -3.81 3.58 -1.98
C LEU A 415 -4.46 4.18 -3.23
N LEU A 416 -3.97 5.33 -3.70
CA LEU A 416 -4.45 5.95 -4.94
C LEU A 416 -4.10 5.12 -6.18
N GLY A 417 -2.93 4.47 -6.18
CA GLY A 417 -2.48 3.57 -7.24
C GLY A 417 -3.04 2.17 -7.14
N ASN A 418 -3.59 1.83 -5.98
CA ASN A 418 -4.01 0.49 -5.66
C ASN A 418 -5.36 0.19 -6.31
N HIS A 419 -5.31 -0.53 -7.44
CA HIS A 419 -6.50 -1.15 -8.06
C HIS A 419 -7.24 -2.12 -7.12
N ARG A 420 -6.70 -2.42 -5.92
CA ARG A 420 -7.38 -3.14 -4.84
C ARG A 420 -8.54 -2.35 -4.23
N HIS A 421 -8.56 -1.02 -4.32
CA HIS A 421 -9.63 -0.20 -3.74
C HIS A 421 -10.08 0.87 -4.74
N ASP A 422 -11.38 0.98 -4.97
CA ASP A 422 -11.93 2.10 -5.73
C ASP A 422 -12.13 3.31 -4.81
N VAL A 423 -11.01 3.84 -4.30
CA VAL A 423 -11.00 4.92 -3.29
C VAL A 423 -11.77 6.15 -3.77
N TRP A 424 -11.74 6.42 -5.07
CA TRP A 424 -12.46 7.55 -5.66
C TRP A 424 -13.96 7.28 -5.73
N ARG A 425 -14.40 6.06 -6.03
CA ARG A 425 -15.82 5.70 -5.87
C ARG A 425 -16.28 5.80 -4.43
N TYR A 426 -15.49 5.29 -3.47
CA TYR A 426 -15.83 5.40 -2.06
C TYR A 426 -15.96 6.87 -1.64
N TYR A 427 -15.00 7.69 -2.05
CA TYR A 427 -15.08 9.13 -1.84
C TYR A 427 -16.33 9.72 -2.48
N ALA A 428 -16.64 9.40 -3.73
CA ALA A 428 -17.81 9.94 -4.43
C ALA A 428 -19.15 9.57 -3.78
N ILE A 429 -19.20 8.44 -3.07
CA ILE A 429 -20.38 7.99 -2.32
C ILE A 429 -20.60 8.80 -1.04
N ALA A 430 -19.54 9.28 -0.40
CA ALA A 430 -19.57 9.84 0.95
C ALA A 430 -18.80 11.17 1.11
N ALA A 431 -18.52 11.87 -0.01
CA ALA A 431 -17.71 13.09 -0.03
C ALA A 431 -18.30 14.19 0.85
N ASP A 432 -19.62 14.22 0.98
CA ASP A 432 -20.31 15.13 1.89
C ASP A 432 -19.86 14.91 3.33
N LEU A 433 -19.57 13.69 3.79
CA LEU A 433 -19.16 13.42 5.17
C LEU A 433 -17.81 14.03 5.57
N SER A 434 -17.00 14.50 4.63
CA SER A 434 -15.72 15.17 4.93
C SER A 434 -15.87 16.39 5.84
N HIS A 435 -17.00 17.11 5.78
CA HIS A 435 -17.21 18.29 6.63
C HIS A 435 -17.37 17.92 8.12
N LEU A 436 -17.90 16.73 8.42
CA LEU A 436 -18.07 16.27 9.80
C LEU A 436 -16.71 15.99 10.46
N ALA A 437 -15.79 15.38 9.71
CA ALA A 437 -14.42 15.18 10.18
C ALA A 437 -13.69 16.52 10.40
N GLN A 438 -13.91 17.53 9.55
CA GLN A 438 -13.29 18.86 9.71
C GLN A 438 -13.78 19.64 10.93
N GLN A 439 -14.95 19.29 11.48
CA GLN A 439 -15.47 19.89 12.71
C GLN A 439 -14.78 19.35 13.97
N ARG A 440 -13.98 18.28 13.84
CA ARG A 440 -13.20 17.69 14.93
C ARG A 440 -11.92 18.48 15.19
N ASP A 441 -11.32 18.26 16.36
CA ASP A 441 -10.06 18.91 16.72
C ASP A 441 -8.87 18.20 16.06
N LEU A 442 -8.70 18.34 14.74
CA LEU A 442 -7.66 17.61 13.99
C LEU A 442 -6.23 18.16 14.20
N GLY A 443 -6.04 19.21 15.00
CA GLY A 443 -4.75 19.86 15.21
C GLY A 443 -3.95 19.35 16.41
N ALA A 444 -4.53 18.52 17.28
CA ALA A 444 -3.80 17.99 18.42
C ALA A 444 -2.85 16.84 18.03
N SER A 445 -1.89 16.53 18.90
CA SER A 445 -0.92 15.44 18.72
C SER A 445 -0.89 14.55 19.95
N GLY A 446 -0.74 13.23 19.76
CA GLY A 446 -0.59 12.26 20.84
C GLY A 446 -0.26 10.86 20.34
N GLN A 447 0.45 10.07 21.14
CA GLN A 447 0.74 8.66 20.87
C GLN A 447 -0.52 7.80 21.09
N LEU A 448 -0.44 6.51 20.75
CA LEU A 448 -1.58 5.60 20.90
C LEU A 448 -2.07 5.56 22.36
N ALA A 449 -1.15 5.52 23.32
CA ALA A 449 -1.46 5.53 24.74
C ALA A 449 -2.06 6.85 25.26
N ASP A 450 -1.81 7.96 24.56
CA ASP A 450 -2.46 9.23 24.87
C ASP A 450 -3.91 9.22 24.36
N CYS A 451 -4.15 8.58 23.21
CA CYS A 451 -5.41 8.56 22.48
C CYS A 451 -6.39 7.48 22.97
N TYR A 452 -5.88 6.41 23.59
CA TYR A 452 -6.66 5.27 24.03
C TYR A 452 -6.15 4.70 25.36
N GLY A 453 -7.10 4.32 26.21
CA GLY A 453 -6.85 3.50 27.40
C GLY A 453 -6.30 2.12 27.03
N GLU A 454 -5.83 1.37 28.03
CA GLU A 454 -5.33 0.00 27.83
C GLU A 454 -6.39 -0.91 27.20
N ASP A 455 -7.66 -0.68 27.50
CA ASP A 455 -8.84 -1.38 26.97
C ASP A 455 -9.33 -0.84 25.62
N LEU A 456 -8.52 -0.02 24.95
CA LEU A 456 -8.86 0.70 23.73
C LEU A 456 -9.99 1.73 23.89
N THR A 457 -10.41 2.09 25.11
CA THR A 457 -11.39 3.17 25.33
C THR A 457 -10.83 4.51 24.85
N PRO A 458 -11.51 5.23 23.93
CA PRO A 458 -11.03 6.51 23.43
C PRO A 458 -10.88 7.50 24.58
N THR A 459 -9.70 8.11 24.71
CA THR A 459 -9.41 9.12 25.72
C THR A 459 -9.28 10.49 25.05
N THR A 460 -9.42 11.55 25.85
CA THR A 460 -9.07 12.90 25.44
C THR A 460 -7.85 13.32 26.24
N PRO A 461 -6.63 13.26 25.65
CA PRO A 461 -5.43 13.64 26.38
C PRO A 461 -5.47 15.10 26.88
N VAL A 462 -4.87 15.36 28.04
CA VAL A 462 -4.81 16.68 28.69
C VAL A 462 -3.55 17.41 28.23
N ASN A 463 -3.62 18.72 27.93
CA ASN A 463 -2.48 19.55 27.51
C ASN A 463 -1.72 19.05 26.27
N LYS A 464 -2.46 18.67 25.22
CA LYS A 464 -1.84 18.14 23.99
C LYS A 464 -1.02 19.20 23.27
N PRO A 465 0.19 18.86 22.79
CA PRO A 465 0.87 19.65 21.78
C PRO A 465 -0.05 19.80 20.56
N ARG A 466 -0.01 20.97 19.93
CA ARG A 466 -0.83 21.28 18.76
C ARG A 466 0.07 21.62 17.60
N ILE A 467 -0.28 21.11 16.44
CA ILE A 467 0.37 21.48 15.20
C ILE A 467 -0.30 22.75 14.64
N GLY A 468 0.51 23.76 14.37
CA GLY A 468 0.12 24.86 13.50
C GLY A 468 0.43 24.46 12.08
N VAL A 469 -0.59 24.26 11.25
CA VAL A 469 -0.41 23.95 9.81
C VAL A 469 -0.20 25.27 9.04
N PRO A 470 1.02 25.60 8.59
CA PRO A 470 1.26 26.83 7.85
C PRO A 470 0.65 26.71 6.46
N ARG A 471 -0.46 27.41 6.21
CA ARG A 471 -1.15 27.38 4.91
C ARG A 471 -1.02 28.69 4.15
N ARG A 472 -0.93 28.60 2.83
CA ARG A 472 -0.99 29.72 1.89
C ARG A 472 -1.99 29.40 0.78
N ASP A 473 -2.54 30.45 0.19
CA ASP A 473 -3.39 30.38 -1.00
C ASP A 473 -2.60 29.82 -2.19
N LEU A 474 -3.11 28.73 -2.77
CA LEU A 474 -2.66 28.14 -4.03
C LEU A 474 -3.78 28.27 -5.07
N PRO A 475 -3.61 29.08 -6.12
CA PRO A 475 -4.59 29.18 -7.20
C PRO A 475 -4.60 27.90 -8.04
N PHE A 476 -5.77 27.54 -8.57
CA PHE A 476 -5.94 26.43 -9.50
C PHE A 476 -6.81 26.83 -10.70
N ASP A 477 -6.60 26.13 -11.81
CA ASP A 477 -7.31 26.32 -13.06
C ASP A 477 -7.35 25.00 -13.84
N ILE A 478 -8.48 24.30 -13.75
CA ILE A 478 -8.63 22.95 -14.28
C ILE A 478 -9.90 22.82 -15.12
N GLU A 479 -9.83 22.04 -16.20
CA GLU A 479 -10.99 21.68 -17.00
C GLU A 479 -11.51 20.28 -16.65
N ILE A 480 -12.80 20.19 -16.30
CA ILE A 480 -13.49 18.93 -15.98
C ILE A 480 -14.73 18.87 -16.85
N ASP A 481 -14.82 17.84 -17.70
CA ASP A 481 -15.97 17.62 -18.60
C ASP A 481 -16.30 18.85 -19.48
N GLY A 482 -15.25 19.50 -20.02
CA GLY A 482 -15.39 20.71 -20.84
C GLY A 482 -15.75 21.99 -20.07
N VAL A 483 -15.89 21.91 -18.74
CA VAL A 483 -16.15 23.06 -17.88
C VAL A 483 -14.86 23.47 -17.18
N ARG A 484 -14.50 24.75 -17.31
CA ARG A 484 -13.34 25.32 -16.63
C ARG A 484 -13.69 25.71 -15.20
N HIS A 485 -12.93 25.21 -14.24
CA HIS A 485 -13.02 25.51 -12.82
C HIS A 485 -11.77 26.26 -12.37
N THR A 486 -11.96 27.51 -11.95
CA THR A 486 -10.90 28.31 -11.34
C THR A 486 -11.20 28.55 -9.87
N GLY A 487 -10.17 28.82 -9.09
CA GLY A 487 -10.31 29.16 -7.67
C GLY A 487 -8.99 29.18 -6.93
N VAL A 488 -9.10 29.14 -5.60
CA VAL A 488 -7.96 29.10 -4.68
C VAL A 488 -8.26 28.08 -3.59
N VAL A 489 -7.28 27.24 -3.26
CA VAL A 489 -7.30 26.37 -2.08
C VAL A 489 -6.20 26.80 -1.11
N LYS A 490 -6.42 26.62 0.19
CA LYS A 490 -5.40 26.88 1.20
C LYS A 490 -4.69 25.59 1.53
N LEU A 491 -3.41 25.50 1.17
CA LEU A 491 -2.59 24.30 1.37
C LEU A 491 -1.30 24.64 2.10
N HIS A 492 -0.68 23.62 2.68
CA HIS A 492 0.60 23.71 3.35
C HIS A 492 1.64 24.49 2.51
N THR A 493 2.41 25.38 3.15
CA THR A 493 3.38 26.25 2.45
C THR A 493 4.38 25.45 1.63
N VAL A 494 4.88 24.32 2.16
CA VAL A 494 5.82 23.45 1.44
C VAL A 494 5.24 22.88 0.13
N ILE A 495 3.93 22.62 0.05
CA ILE A 495 3.27 22.21 -1.20
C ILE A 495 3.31 23.38 -2.18
N CYS A 496 2.93 24.57 -1.72
CA CYS A 496 2.92 25.78 -2.54
C CYS A 496 4.32 26.11 -3.08
N ASP A 497 5.36 25.97 -2.25
CA ASP A 497 6.75 26.23 -2.63
C ASP A 497 7.27 25.16 -3.61
N ALA A 498 6.89 23.90 -3.43
CA ALA A 498 7.22 22.82 -4.35
C ALA A 498 6.56 22.99 -5.73
N VAL A 499 5.31 23.44 -5.77
CA VAL A 499 4.62 23.79 -7.03
C VAL A 499 5.31 24.98 -7.71
N ALA A 500 5.60 26.04 -6.96
CA ALA A 500 6.24 27.24 -7.50
C ALA A 500 7.66 26.99 -8.04
N SER A 501 8.39 26.07 -7.41
CA SER A 501 9.73 25.66 -7.85
C SER A 501 9.74 24.55 -8.91
N GLY A 502 8.58 24.00 -9.26
CA GLY A 502 8.44 22.93 -10.25
C GLY A 502 8.83 21.54 -9.75
N VAL A 503 9.12 21.37 -8.46
CA VAL A 503 9.44 20.06 -7.85
C VAL A 503 8.20 19.17 -7.76
N LEU A 504 7.04 19.75 -7.43
CA LEU A 504 5.75 19.06 -7.42
C LEU A 504 4.86 19.59 -8.54
N PRO A 505 4.47 18.78 -9.55
CA PRO A 505 3.58 19.24 -10.59
C PRO A 505 2.22 19.67 -10.04
N MET A 506 1.69 20.81 -10.47
CA MET A 506 0.35 21.28 -10.06
C MET A 506 -0.74 20.23 -10.35
N SER A 507 -0.60 19.47 -11.43
CA SER A 507 -1.52 18.40 -11.81
C SER A 507 -1.57 17.24 -10.81
N VAL A 508 -0.52 17.03 -10.00
CA VAL A 508 -0.55 16.07 -8.89
C VAL A 508 -1.44 16.62 -7.77
N VAL A 509 -1.27 17.90 -7.40
CA VAL A 509 -2.13 18.58 -6.41
C VAL A 509 -3.58 18.63 -6.89
N GLU A 510 -3.79 18.84 -8.20
CA GLU A 510 -5.12 18.86 -8.80
C GLU A 510 -5.82 17.51 -8.64
N TYR A 511 -5.16 16.43 -9.04
CA TYR A 511 -5.72 15.07 -8.98
C TYR A 511 -5.98 14.63 -7.53
N GLU A 512 -5.00 14.81 -6.65
CA GLU A 512 -5.07 14.28 -5.28
C GLU A 512 -5.90 15.15 -4.32
N PHE A 513 -6.08 16.45 -4.62
CA PHE A 513 -6.74 17.37 -3.70
C PHE A 513 -7.81 18.26 -4.34
N VAL A 514 -7.50 18.98 -5.41
CA VAL A 514 -8.43 19.99 -5.98
C VAL A 514 -9.69 19.33 -6.55
N VAL A 515 -9.55 18.25 -7.32
CA VAL A 515 -10.70 17.55 -7.93
C VAL A 515 -11.60 16.92 -6.86
N PRO A 516 -11.07 16.19 -5.85
CA PRO A 516 -11.86 15.77 -4.69
C PRO A 516 -12.54 16.94 -3.96
N TRP A 517 -11.82 18.04 -3.75
CA TRP A 517 -12.37 19.24 -3.13
C TRP A 517 -13.53 19.83 -3.94
N LEU A 518 -13.44 19.90 -5.28
CA LEU A 518 -14.52 20.36 -6.14
C LEU A 518 -15.78 19.51 -6.01
N LEU A 519 -15.63 18.19 -5.86
CA LEU A 519 -16.76 17.28 -5.62
C LEU A 519 -17.42 17.58 -4.27
N ARG A 520 -16.62 17.69 -3.21
CA ARG A 520 -17.10 18.01 -1.86
C ARG A 520 -17.87 19.33 -1.82
N GLU A 521 -17.39 20.34 -2.51
CA GLU A 521 -18.04 21.66 -2.60
C GLU A 521 -19.26 21.67 -3.55
N GLY A 522 -19.65 20.52 -4.12
CA GLY A 522 -20.78 20.41 -5.05
C GLY A 522 -20.57 21.16 -6.37
N ARG A 523 -19.32 21.47 -6.74
CA ARG A 523 -18.97 22.19 -7.97
C ARG A 523 -18.92 21.28 -9.19
N ILE A 524 -18.79 19.96 -8.98
CA ILE A 524 -18.87 18.92 -10.00
C ILE A 524 -19.77 17.78 -9.50
N SER A 525 -20.36 17.04 -10.43
CA SER A 525 -21.17 15.86 -10.08
C SER A 525 -20.28 14.65 -9.78
N PRO A 526 -20.77 13.65 -9.02
CA PRO A 526 -20.06 12.38 -8.83
C PRO A 526 -19.68 11.70 -10.14
N ALA A 527 -20.53 11.77 -11.16
CA ALA A 527 -20.26 11.20 -12.48
C ALA A 527 -19.11 11.92 -13.21
N ALA A 528 -19.10 13.26 -13.18
CA ALA A 528 -18.01 14.05 -13.77
C ALA A 528 -16.69 13.82 -13.03
N PHE A 529 -16.75 13.71 -11.69
CA PHE A 529 -15.61 13.38 -10.84
C PHE A 529 -15.00 12.02 -11.21
N LEU A 530 -15.78 10.93 -11.16
CA LEU A 530 -15.27 9.58 -11.44
C LEU A 530 -14.70 9.48 -12.86
N ALA A 531 -15.44 10.02 -13.85
CA ALA A 531 -14.97 10.03 -15.23
C ALA A 531 -13.67 10.83 -15.41
N HIS A 532 -13.43 11.89 -14.62
CA HIS A 532 -12.16 12.60 -14.60
C HIS A 532 -11.06 11.75 -13.96
N MET A 533 -11.30 11.17 -12.77
CA MET A 533 -10.31 10.36 -12.05
C MET A 533 -9.83 9.17 -12.90
N ASP A 534 -10.76 8.50 -13.60
CA ASP A 534 -10.44 7.38 -14.50
C ASP A 534 -9.57 7.82 -15.68
N ARG A 535 -9.94 8.92 -16.35
CA ARG A 535 -9.18 9.43 -17.51
C ARG A 535 -7.81 9.98 -17.14
N ALA A 536 -7.67 10.55 -15.95
CA ALA A 536 -6.44 11.18 -15.49
C ALA A 536 -5.49 10.20 -14.78
N TYR A 537 -5.96 9.02 -14.35
CA TYR A 537 -5.20 8.03 -13.57
C TYR A 537 -3.78 7.79 -14.09
N CYS A 538 -3.62 7.33 -15.33
CA CYS A 538 -2.30 7.00 -15.86
C CYS A 538 -1.39 8.24 -15.96
N ARG A 539 -1.95 9.41 -16.35
CA ARG A 539 -1.20 10.66 -16.45
C ARG A 539 -0.70 11.13 -15.08
N HIS A 540 -1.54 11.00 -14.06
CA HIS A 540 -1.18 11.32 -12.68
C HIS A 540 0.03 10.50 -12.22
N PHE A 541 -0.01 9.17 -12.38
CA PHE A 541 1.13 8.31 -12.00
C PHE A 541 2.39 8.56 -12.85
N THR A 542 2.25 8.85 -14.14
CA THR A 542 3.37 9.30 -14.98
C THR A 542 4.04 10.54 -14.38
N GLN A 543 3.26 11.56 -14.01
CA GLN A 543 3.79 12.81 -13.48
C GLN A 543 4.41 12.64 -12.09
N LEU A 544 3.76 11.87 -11.22
CA LEU A 544 4.28 11.54 -9.89
C LEU A 544 5.64 10.83 -9.99
N MET A 545 5.75 9.81 -10.85
CA MET A 545 7.00 9.07 -11.03
C MET A 545 8.11 9.92 -11.63
N ARG A 546 7.80 10.75 -12.65
CA ARG A 546 8.80 11.70 -13.22
C ARG A 546 9.33 12.66 -12.17
N ALA A 547 8.43 13.35 -11.46
CA ALA A 547 8.81 14.31 -10.43
C ALA A 547 9.64 13.67 -9.30
N GLY A 548 9.24 12.46 -8.88
CA GLY A 548 10.00 11.67 -7.92
C GLY A 548 11.40 11.32 -8.42
N HIS A 549 11.54 10.82 -9.65
CA HIS A 549 12.84 10.47 -10.22
C HIS A 549 13.74 11.68 -10.48
N GLU A 550 13.19 12.79 -10.98
CA GLU A 550 13.92 14.04 -11.20
C GLU A 550 14.50 14.61 -9.89
N SER A 551 13.78 14.40 -8.78
CA SER A 551 14.21 14.79 -7.44
C SER A 551 14.94 13.69 -6.68
N ASP A 552 15.20 12.53 -7.30
CA ASP A 552 15.74 11.30 -6.69
C ASP A 552 15.00 10.84 -5.42
N PHE A 553 13.70 11.18 -5.31
CA PHE A 553 12.83 10.94 -4.16
C PHE A 553 13.40 11.51 -2.84
N LYS A 554 14.20 12.58 -2.95
CA LYS A 554 14.79 13.28 -1.81
C LYS A 554 13.78 14.15 -1.09
N ARG A 555 14.17 14.64 0.09
CA ARG A 555 13.35 15.53 0.94
C ARG A 555 12.58 16.63 0.19
N PRO A 556 13.16 17.37 -0.78
CA PRO A 556 12.42 18.41 -1.49
C PRO A 556 11.16 17.92 -2.21
N PHE A 557 11.10 16.64 -2.59
CA PHE A 557 9.92 16.01 -3.18
C PHE A 557 9.07 15.29 -2.12
N SER A 558 9.71 14.56 -1.21
CA SER A 558 8.99 13.73 -0.23
C SER A 558 8.23 14.55 0.81
N GLU A 559 8.77 15.69 1.28
CA GLU A 559 8.09 16.58 2.23
C GLU A 559 6.77 17.16 1.70
N PRO A 560 6.72 17.79 0.51
CA PRO A 560 5.45 18.29 -0.04
C PRO A 560 4.47 17.16 -0.36
N MET A 561 4.93 15.97 -0.76
CA MET A 561 4.04 14.81 -0.92
C MET A 561 3.42 14.39 0.42
N SER A 562 4.22 14.24 1.48
CA SER A 562 3.72 13.96 2.83
C SER A 562 2.75 15.01 3.33
N ALA A 563 3.03 16.30 3.07
CA ALA A 563 2.12 17.38 3.41
C ALA A 563 0.82 17.32 2.62
N LEU A 564 0.86 16.98 1.33
CA LEU A 564 -0.33 16.84 0.48
C LEU A 564 -1.27 15.74 0.99
N ILE A 565 -0.70 14.61 1.41
CA ILE A 565 -1.45 13.49 2.00
C ILE A 565 -2.05 13.93 3.34
N MET A 566 -1.29 14.63 4.18
CA MET A 566 -1.84 15.17 5.43
C MET A 566 -2.94 16.21 5.21
N GLU A 567 -2.90 17.00 4.13
CA GLU A 567 -4.02 17.88 3.78
C GLU A 567 -5.29 17.07 3.46
N GLN A 568 -5.18 15.89 2.83
CA GLN A 568 -6.34 15.00 2.65
C GLN A 568 -6.92 14.52 4.00
N TRP A 569 -6.06 14.24 4.98
CA TRP A 569 -6.47 13.92 6.36
C TRP A 569 -7.12 15.11 7.08
N TRP A 570 -6.48 16.28 7.08
CA TRP A 570 -7.04 17.47 7.73
C TRP A 570 -8.34 17.95 7.06
N HIS A 571 -8.58 17.60 5.80
CA HIS A 571 -9.81 17.88 5.09
C HIS A 571 -10.84 16.74 5.12
N GLY A 572 -10.63 15.68 5.90
CA GLY A 572 -11.63 14.63 6.09
C GLY A 572 -11.85 13.75 4.86
N MET A 573 -10.92 13.73 3.89
CA MET A 573 -11.08 12.94 2.67
C MET A 573 -10.98 11.45 2.97
N HIS A 574 -10.00 11.03 3.79
CA HIS A 574 -9.85 9.65 4.21
C HIS A 574 -11.03 9.14 5.07
N PHE A 575 -11.68 10.02 5.83
CA PHE A 575 -12.90 9.66 6.55
C PHE A 575 -14.03 9.30 5.57
N ALA A 576 -14.24 10.15 4.56
CA ALA A 576 -15.23 9.91 3.51
C ALA A 576 -14.91 8.63 2.71
N ILE A 577 -13.65 8.39 2.37
CA ILE A 577 -13.20 7.14 1.73
C ILE A 577 -13.56 5.93 2.60
N GLY A 578 -13.26 5.97 3.90
CA GLY A 578 -13.55 4.83 4.79
C GLY A 578 -15.04 4.61 5.06
N ALA A 579 -15.81 5.67 5.23
CA ALA A 579 -17.27 5.54 5.32
C ALA A 579 -17.86 4.99 4.01
N GLY A 580 -17.40 5.49 2.87
CA GLY A 580 -17.83 5.05 1.54
C GLY A 580 -17.49 3.59 1.25
N SER A 581 -16.36 3.07 1.77
CA SER A 581 -15.95 1.68 1.57
C SER A 581 -16.93 0.66 2.18
N LEU A 582 -17.73 1.06 3.18
CA LEU A 582 -18.77 0.20 3.79
C LEU A 582 -19.82 -0.30 2.80
N VAL A 583 -19.95 0.31 1.61
CA VAL A 583 -20.78 -0.21 0.52
C VAL A 583 -20.35 -1.62 0.05
N GLU A 584 -19.13 -2.04 0.41
CA GLU A 584 -18.57 -3.36 0.11
C GLU A 584 -18.76 -4.41 1.21
N ALA A 585 -19.30 -4.06 2.39
CA ALA A 585 -19.52 -4.98 3.52
C ALA A 585 -20.70 -5.96 3.29
N GLN A 586 -20.61 -6.72 2.21
CA GLN A 586 -21.60 -7.72 1.78
C GLN A 586 -21.27 -9.10 2.38
N PRO A 587 -22.26 -9.99 2.55
CA PRO A 587 -21.98 -11.39 2.86
C PRO A 587 -21.13 -12.05 1.77
N ASP A 588 -20.15 -12.84 2.16
CA ASP A 588 -19.29 -13.58 1.23
C ASP A 588 -18.54 -14.72 1.97
N GLN A 589 -17.42 -15.15 1.41
CA GLN A 589 -16.40 -16.00 2.00
C GLN A 589 -15.36 -15.19 2.80
N ILE A 590 -14.92 -15.72 3.93
CA ILE A 590 -13.79 -15.20 4.70
C ILE A 590 -12.54 -15.30 3.83
N ALA A 591 -11.68 -14.27 3.83
CA ALA A 591 -10.43 -14.26 3.07
C ALA A 591 -10.58 -14.66 1.59
N GLY A 592 -11.72 -14.36 0.97
CA GLY A 592 -12.06 -14.73 -0.42
C GLY A 592 -11.20 -14.06 -1.50
N ASP A 593 -10.25 -13.19 -1.13
CA ASP A 593 -9.27 -12.58 -2.02
C ASP A 593 -8.02 -13.46 -2.26
N ARG A 594 -7.90 -14.60 -1.55
CA ARG A 594 -6.79 -15.55 -1.67
C ARG A 594 -7.15 -16.86 -2.36
N ALA A 595 -7.90 -16.78 -3.46
CA ALA A 595 -8.11 -17.95 -4.30
C ALA A 595 -6.77 -18.40 -4.91
N HIS A 596 -6.15 -19.41 -4.31
CA HIS A 596 -5.02 -20.14 -4.88
C HIS A 596 -5.52 -20.96 -6.07
N GLY A 597 -5.25 -20.46 -7.28
CA GLY A 597 -5.59 -21.11 -8.55
C GLY A 597 -4.51 -20.90 -9.59
#